data_AF-A0A914REL3-F1
#
_entry.id   AF-A0A914REL3-F1
#
_cell.length_a   1.000
_cell.length_b   1.000
_cell.length_c   1.000
_cell.angle_alpha   90.00
_cell.angle_beta   90.00
_cell.angle_gamma   90.00
#
_symmetry.space_group_name_H-M   'P 1'
#
loop_
_entity.id
_entity.type
_entity.pdbx_description
1 polymer ?
#
loop_
_entity_poly.entity_id
_entity_poly.type
_entity_poly.pdbx_seq_one_letter_code
_entity_poly.pdbx_strand_id
1 'polypeptide(L)' 'MEGIEADGVVAHVGKDDDRKRLIEFALERYGHLDILVSNAAVNPYHGDLLKVSESQWDKLLKIN' A
#
# COMPACT_ATOMS: atom_id res chain seq x y z
N MET A 1 2.29 -8.14 25.77
CA MET A 1 1.21 -8.12 24.77
C MET A 1 0.69 -9.53 24.67
N GLU A 2 -0.21 -9.91 25.57
CA GLU A 2 -0.89 -11.20 25.48
C GLU A 2 -2.21 -10.97 24.72
N GLY A 3 -2.57 -11.88 23.82
CA GLY A 3 -3.83 -11.81 23.06
C GLY A 3 -3.80 -10.98 21.77
N ILE A 4 -2.63 -10.57 21.26
CA ILE A 4 -2.51 -9.94 19.93
C ILE A 4 -1.95 -10.97 18.95
N GLU A 5 -2.71 -11.26 17.89
CA GLU A 5 -2.25 -12.04 16.74
C GLU A 5 -1.77 -11.09 15.63
N ALA A 6 -0.71 -11.47 14.93
CA ALA A 6 -0.15 -10.68 13.84
C ALA A 6 0.33 -11.61 12.72
N ASP A 7 -0.08 -11.28 11.50
CA ASP A 7 0.26 -12.01 10.28
C ASP A 7 0.59 -10.99 9.17
N GLY A 8 1.38 -11.41 8.18
CA GLY A 8 1.85 -10.51 7.12
C GLY A 8 1.91 -11.16 5.75
N VAL A 9 1.63 -10.37 4.72
CA VAL A 9 1.76 -10.73 3.32
C VAL A 9 2.43 -9.60 2.54
N VAL A 10 3.35 -9.94 1.64
CA VAL A 10 3.99 -8.95 0.76
C VAL A 10 3.02 -8.51 -0.32
N ALA A 11 2.83 -7.19 -0.48
CA ALA A 11 1.99 -6.60 -1.52
C ALA A 11 2.62 -5.30 -2.05
N HIS A 12 2.74 -5.16 -3.37
CA HIS A 12 3.05 -3.89 -4.00
C HIS A 12 1.75 -3.12 -4.26
N VAL A 13 1.44 -2.10 -3.46
CA VAL A 13 0.14 -1.38 -3.50
C VAL A 13 -0.22 -0.74 -4.86
N GLY A 14 0.77 -0.41 -5.69
CA GLY A 14 0.54 0.06 -7.07
C GLY A 14 0.18 -1.03 -8.10
N LYS A 15 -0.01 -2.29 -7.68
CA LYS A 15 -0.49 -3.40 -8.52
C LYS A 15 -1.86 -3.85 -8.02
N ASP A 16 -2.82 -3.97 -8.94
CA ASP A 16 -4.20 -4.28 -8.58
C ASP A 16 -4.37 -5.67 -7.95
N ASP A 17 -3.75 -6.69 -8.55
CA ASP A 17 -3.82 -8.08 -8.07
C ASP A 17 -3.21 -8.24 -6.67
N ASP A 18 -2.15 -7.51 -6.34
CA ASP A 18 -1.54 -7.55 -5.01
C ASP A 18 -2.46 -6.92 -3.95
N ARG A 19 -3.21 -5.86 -4.31
CA ARG A 19 -4.19 -5.27 -3.38
C ARG A 19 -5.34 -6.22 -3.12
N LYS A 20 -5.87 -6.88 -4.15
CA LYS A 20 -6.92 -7.90 -4.00
C LYS A 20 -6.47 -9.01 -3.06
N ARG A 21 -5.30 -9.58 -3.33
CA ARG A 21 -4.69 -10.64 -2.51
C ARG A 21 -4.44 -10.19 -1.05
N LEU A 22 -4.06 -8.93 -0.83
CA LEU A 22 -3.88 -8.39 0.53
C LEU A 22 -5.20 -8.36 1.32
N ILE A 23 -6.30 -7.96 0.68
CA ILE A 23 -7.63 -7.96 1.32
C ILE A 23 -8.12 -9.40 1.54
N GLU A 24 -7.99 -10.27 0.54
CA GLU A 24 -8.35 -11.70 0.65
C GLU A 24 -7.60 -12.37 1.81
N PHE A 25 -6.29 -12.14 1.94
CA PHE A 25 -5.49 -12.66 3.05
C PHE A 25 -6.05 -12.27 4.42
N ALA A 26 -6.44 -11.00 4.61
CA ALA A 26 -7.01 -10.54 5.88
C ALA A 26 -8.37 -11.20 6.14
N LEU A 27 -9.23 -11.30 5.12
CA LEU A 27 -10.54 -11.93 5.22
C LEU A 27 -10.45 -13.44 5.51
N GLU A 28 -9.53 -14.15 4.86
CA GLU A 28 -9.31 -15.58 5.11
C GLU A 28 -8.76 -15.85 6.50
N ARG A 29 -7.85 -15.00 7.00
CA ARG A 29 -7.20 -15.19 8.30
C ARG A 29 -8.08 -14.79 9.48
N TYR A 30 -8.85 -13.72 9.35
CA TYR A 30 -9.58 -13.08 10.45
C TYR A 30 -11.10 -13.04 10.25
N GLY A 31 -11.62 -13.43 9.08
CA GLY A 31 -13.05 -13.49 8.75
C GLY A 31 -13.71 -12.15 8.42
N HIS A 32 -13.05 -11.02 8.75
CA HIS A 32 -13.56 -9.66 8.56
C HIS A 32 -12.42 -8.64 8.52
N LEU A 33 -12.71 -7.41 8.05
CA LEU A 33 -11.78 -6.28 8.01
C LEU A 33 -12.52 -5.01 8.44
N ASP A 34 -12.27 -4.53 9.66
CA ASP A 34 -12.94 -3.33 10.20
C ASP A 34 -12.20 -2.03 9.87
N ILE A 35 -10.87 -2.10 9.80
CA ILE A 35 -10.01 -0.92 9.66
C ILE A 35 -8.97 -1.19 8.57
N LEU A 36 -8.92 -0.29 7.58
CA LEU A 36 -7.86 -0.24 6.58
C LEU A 36 -7.03 1.03 6.79
N VAL A 37 -5.74 0.85 7.04
CA VAL A 37 -4.78 1.96 7.14
C VAL A 37 -4.00 2.06 5.81
N SER A 38 -4.43 2.94 4.91
CA SER A 38 -3.74 3.20 3.63
C SER A 38 -2.51 4.10 3.82
N ASN A 39 -1.44 3.54 4.40
CA ASN A 39 -0.24 4.29 4.77
C ASN A 39 0.94 4.12 3.79
N ALA A 40 0.92 3.10 2.93
CA ALA A 40 2.01 2.90 1.98
C ALA A 40 2.10 4.07 1.00
N ALA A 41 3.25 4.72 0.94
CA ALA A 41 3.47 5.88 0.09
C ALA A 41 4.92 5.95 -0.40
N VAL A 42 5.13 6.70 -1.47
CA VAL A 42 6.46 7.07 -1.97
C VAL A 42 6.55 8.57 -2.18
N ASN A 43 7.75 9.10 -2.03
CA ASN A 43 8.11 10.43 -2.48
C ASN A 43 9.32 10.32 -3.43
N PRO A 44 9.08 10.19 -4.75
CA PRO A 44 10.14 9.89 -5.72
C PRO A 44 11.00 11.10 -6.09
N TYR A 45 10.61 12.32 -5.69
CA TYR A 45 11.36 13.54 -5.94
C TYR A 45 11.16 14.57 -4.82
N HIS A 46 12.27 15.11 -4.31
CA HIS A 46 12.25 16.18 -3.33
C HIS A 46 12.95 17.43 -3.92
N GLY A 47 12.19 18.50 -4.15
CA GLY A 47 12.71 19.73 -4.75
C GLY A 47 11.63 20.56 -5.45
N ASP A 48 12.07 21.33 -6.44
CA ASP A 48 11.19 22.19 -7.25
C ASP A 48 10.22 21.36 -8.10
N LEU A 49 8.92 21.64 -7.98
CA LEU A 49 7.85 20.97 -8.72
C LEU A 49 8.09 20.97 -10.23
N LEU A 50 8.66 22.04 -10.78
CA LEU A 50 8.92 22.16 -12.23
C LEU A 50 10.04 21.25 -12.74
N LYS A 51 10.78 20.59 -11.83
CA LYS A 51 11.87 19.67 -12.15
C LYS A 51 11.49 18.20 -11.99
N VAL A 52 10.24 17.91 -11.63
CA VAL A 52 9.72 16.54 -11.54
C VAL A 52 9.67 15.93 -12.94
N SER A 53 10.24 14.74 -13.13
CA SER A 53 10.07 14.01 -14.39
C SER A 53 8.66 13.40 -14.49
N GLU A 54 8.16 13.17 -15.71
CA GLU A 54 6.88 12.48 -15.92
C GLU A 54 6.84 11.12 -15.21
N SER A 55 7.93 10.35 -15.27
CA SER A 55 8.03 9.06 -14.58
C SER A 55 7.96 9.16 -13.04
N GLN A 56 8.49 10.24 -12.44
CA GLN A 56 8.38 10.49 -11.01
C GLN A 56 6.96 10.90 -10.64
N TRP A 57 6.32 11.72 -11.47
CA TRP A 57 4.93 12.12 -11.33
C TRP A 57 3.98 10.92 -11.40
N ASP A 58 4.13 10.09 -12.43
CA ASP A 58 3.34 8.87 -12.61
C ASP A 58 3.53 7.89 -11.45
N LYS A 59 4.76 7.74 -10.94
CA LYS A 59 5.04 6.87 -9.81
C LYS A 59 4.38 7.38 -8.53
N LEU A 60 4.37 8.69 -8.30
CA LEU A 60 3.69 9.31 -7.17
C LEU A 60 2.18 9.00 -7.21
N LEU A 61 1.53 9.28 -8.34
CA LEU A 61 0.08 9.07 -8.52
C LEU A 61 -0.34 7.59 -8.55
N LYS A 62 0.55 6.69 -8.98
CA LYS A 62 0.26 5.26 -9.05
C LYS A 62 0.28 4.58 -7.67
N ILE A 63 0.96 5.16 -6.69
CA ILE A 63 1.22 4.51 -5.40
C ILE A 63 0.40 5.13 -4.27
N ASN A 64 0.31 6.46 -4.23
CA ASN A 64 -0.34 7.22 -3.17
C ASN A 64 -1.81 7.46 -3.51
#